data_AF-A0A4V2PQQ5-F1
#
_entry.id   AF-A0A4V2PQQ5-F1
#
_cell.length_a   1.000
_cell.length_b   1.000
_cell.length_c   1.000
_cell.angle_alpha   90.00
_cell.angle_beta   90.00
_cell.angle_gamma   90.00
#
_symmetry.space_group_name_H-M   'P 1'
#
loop_
_entity.id
_entity.type
_entity.pdbx_description
1 polymer ?
#
loop_
_entity_poly.entity_id
_entity_poly.type
_entity_poly.pdbx_seq_one_letter_code
_entity_poly.pdbx_strand_id
1 'polypeptide(L)'
;MKLNYIFLLSLILMAGFQSCSKDDVTGSKQNPDSQESNFNYTSEKAHNLNVVYFIPNDVTEPADYHRRISEILLNLQVFYSTEMQRNGYGNKTFGLLKDDAKKRIKLIVVRGSQGKSAYPYNGGADAMITDINNYKATHATEFTSDHYLVITPVTVDQNGNAEGEGVPFYGLGKFCFALDYANQDIKYLGVGGTSGEIATKWIGGMVHELGHGLNLPHNRQKFSSETTLGMALMWAGNSTWGISKTFLTAADCAVLNVNQIFNNDNKAYYETSTASISEIHANYDVAKGAIIVSGNYNSSLAVKDVLFFNDPNVNNEGTGVNRDYNAIAWTSKPVNSNSFYIEMPISDLEFKTDNIPYELKVKLVQENGNVIETIYFYTFLNGKPVLNFSTRNEISKQGWSVASFSSEETSGEPAPNGLAVNLIDGNAATYWHSNWSGTAANYPHQFVIDMGGSKIANGLTITQRSGLQRAIKDAELFTSLDGVNFISAGTYVFANTNGAQYFDFSASKTFRYFKIVASTSWDGEPFAALGEIGMY
;
A
#
# COMPACT_ATOMS: atom_id res chain seq x y z
N MET A 1 73.88 -6.30 -0.05
CA MET A 1 74.47 -5.39 -1.05
C MET A 1 74.07 -3.98 -0.63
N LYS A 2 75.03 -3.21 -0.09
CA LYS A 2 74.85 -1.82 0.35
C LYS A 2 74.87 -0.90 -0.88
N LEU A 3 74.06 0.15 -0.89
CA LEU A 3 74.57 1.50 -1.12
C LEU A 3 73.56 2.56 -0.61
N ASN A 4 74.02 3.34 0.36
CA ASN A 4 73.48 4.61 0.83
C ASN A 4 74.10 5.77 0.03
N TYR A 5 73.59 6.98 0.30
CA TYR A 5 74.14 8.35 0.11
C TYR A 5 73.36 9.17 -0.94
N ILE A 6 73.02 10.45 -0.78
CA ILE A 6 73.38 11.53 0.17
C ILE A 6 72.30 12.61 0.17
N PHE A 7 72.16 13.29 1.31
CA PHE A 7 71.39 14.51 1.60
C PHE A 7 71.98 15.75 0.90
N LEU A 8 71.16 16.71 0.45
CA LEU A 8 71.60 18.12 0.39
C LEU A 8 70.43 19.08 0.68
N LEU A 9 70.70 19.97 1.62
CA LEU A 9 69.84 21.01 2.18
C LEU A 9 70.45 22.37 1.80
N SER A 10 69.64 23.33 1.34
CA SER A 10 69.93 24.78 1.36
C SER A 10 68.63 25.56 1.09
N LEU A 11 67.93 26.07 2.12
CA LEU A 11 68.05 27.36 2.82
C LEU A 11 67.78 28.63 1.97
N ILE A 12 66.57 29.19 2.20
CA ILE A 12 66.19 30.61 2.43
C ILE A 12 66.56 31.68 1.38
N LEU A 13 65.54 32.37 0.84
CA LEU A 13 65.50 33.84 0.86
C LEU A 13 64.06 34.36 0.92
N MET A 14 63.74 35.03 2.03
CA MET A 14 62.55 35.86 2.24
C MET A 14 62.86 37.26 1.72
N ALA A 15 61.97 37.84 0.92
CA ALA A 15 61.89 39.28 0.70
C ALA A 15 60.41 39.67 0.63
N GLY A 16 59.94 40.36 1.66
CA GLY A 16 58.69 41.11 1.61
C GLY A 16 58.94 42.51 1.08
N PHE A 17 57.98 43.08 0.35
CA PHE A 17 57.16 44.21 0.82
C PHE A 17 56.21 44.74 -0.27
N GLN A 18 55.02 45.11 0.22
CA GLN A 18 54.04 46.09 -0.29
C GLN A 18 53.02 45.73 -1.38
N SER A 19 51.81 45.47 -0.86
CA SER A 19 50.50 45.97 -1.28
C SER A 19 50.47 47.14 -2.28
N CYS A 20 49.68 46.97 -3.35
CA CYS A 20 48.78 48.01 -3.86
C CYS A 20 47.54 47.36 -4.52
N SER A 21 46.44 48.08 -4.43
CA SER A 21 45.03 47.68 -4.46
C SER A 21 44.41 47.40 -5.83
N LYS A 22 43.37 46.56 -5.80
CA LYS A 22 42.13 46.52 -6.63
C LYS A 22 42.25 46.71 -8.15
N ASP A 23 41.76 45.72 -8.88
CA ASP A 23 40.44 45.89 -9.53
C ASP A 23 39.75 44.54 -9.74
N ASP A 24 38.51 44.50 -9.27
CA ASP A 24 37.56 43.40 -9.40
C ASP A 24 37.16 43.20 -10.87
N VAL A 25 37.48 42.03 -11.42
CA VAL A 25 36.71 41.49 -12.56
C VAL A 25 35.84 40.38 -12.01
N THR A 26 34.64 40.77 -11.61
CA THR A 26 33.50 39.90 -11.37
C THR A 26 33.10 39.20 -12.68
N GLY A 27 33.87 38.19 -13.05
CA GLY A 27 33.44 37.20 -14.02
C GLY A 27 32.49 36.24 -13.32
N SER A 28 31.19 36.53 -13.34
CA SER A 28 30.18 35.52 -13.00
C SER A 28 30.44 34.29 -13.88
N LYS A 29 30.75 33.14 -13.27
CA LYS A 29 30.62 31.85 -13.95
C LYS A 29 29.14 31.65 -14.20
N GLN A 30 28.66 32.09 -15.36
CA GLN A 30 27.34 31.76 -15.86
C GLN A 30 27.29 30.24 -16.03
N ASN A 31 26.34 29.62 -15.33
CA ASN A 31 26.05 28.19 -15.46
C ASN A 31 25.47 27.95 -16.88
N PRO A 32 25.97 27.01 -17.70
CA PRO A 32 25.48 26.83 -19.06
C PRO A 32 24.02 26.36 -19.18
N ASP A 33 23.38 25.98 -18.07
CA ASP A 33 22.05 25.32 -18.08
C ASP A 33 20.95 26.11 -17.36
N SER A 34 21.19 27.37 -17.00
CA SER A 34 20.14 28.27 -16.48
C SER A 34 19.29 28.86 -17.62
N GLN A 35 18.84 28.05 -18.57
CA GLN A 35 18.01 28.49 -19.70
C GLN A 35 16.64 27.82 -19.70
N GLU A 36 15.94 27.80 -18.56
CA GLU A 36 14.48 27.58 -18.59
C GLU A 36 13.77 28.54 -19.57
N SER A 37 14.34 29.73 -19.81
CA SER A 37 13.82 30.72 -20.76
C SER A 37 13.80 30.27 -22.24
N ASN A 38 14.41 29.13 -22.56
CA ASN A 38 14.48 28.62 -23.94
C ASN A 38 13.57 27.43 -24.22
N PHE A 39 12.81 26.90 -23.25
CA PHE A 39 11.92 25.76 -23.46
C PHE A 39 10.45 26.19 -23.39
N ASN A 40 9.62 25.63 -24.26
CA ASN A 40 8.18 25.84 -24.23
C ASN A 40 7.49 24.61 -23.65
N TYR A 41 7.43 24.53 -22.32
CA TYR A 41 6.83 23.40 -21.63
C TYR A 41 5.30 23.46 -21.66
N THR A 42 4.69 22.42 -22.22
CA THR A 42 3.24 22.26 -22.29
C THR A 42 2.84 20.85 -21.89
N SER A 43 1.57 20.65 -21.56
CA SER A 43 0.99 19.33 -21.35
C SER A 43 -0.47 19.35 -21.75
N GLU A 44 -0.95 18.23 -22.29
CA GLU A 44 -2.37 17.99 -22.55
C GLU A 44 -3.14 17.60 -21.26
N LYS A 45 -2.43 17.41 -20.14
CA LYS A 45 -3.00 17.07 -18.84
C LYS A 45 -2.96 18.26 -17.89
N ALA A 46 -4.03 18.42 -17.12
CA ALA A 46 -4.08 19.40 -16.05
C ALA A 46 -3.13 19.07 -14.89
N HIS A 47 -2.96 17.79 -14.59
CA HIS A 47 -2.06 17.29 -13.55
C HIS A 47 -0.88 16.54 -14.17
N ASN A 48 0.34 16.90 -13.77
CA ASN A 48 1.58 16.32 -14.27
C ASN A 48 2.47 15.88 -13.11
N LEU A 49 3.31 14.86 -13.34
CA LEU A 49 4.34 14.48 -12.38
C LEU A 49 5.25 15.68 -12.11
N ASN A 50 5.39 16.05 -10.84
CA ASN A 50 6.34 17.09 -10.44
C ASN A 50 7.73 16.45 -10.39
N VAL A 51 8.53 16.64 -11.44
CA VAL A 51 9.90 16.11 -11.49
C VAL A 51 10.83 17.13 -10.87
N VAL A 52 11.22 16.89 -9.62
CA VAL A 52 12.11 17.76 -8.85
C VAL A 52 13.54 17.26 -8.98
N TYR A 53 14.43 18.12 -9.46
CA TYR A 53 15.86 17.87 -9.43
C TYR A 53 16.45 18.56 -8.19
N PHE A 54 16.67 17.79 -7.13
CA PHE A 54 17.03 18.29 -5.80
C PHE A 54 18.55 18.26 -5.61
N ILE A 55 19.18 19.42 -5.46
CA ILE A 55 20.64 19.57 -5.38
C ILE A 55 21.02 20.02 -3.97
N PRO A 56 21.65 19.17 -3.13
CA PRO A 56 22.23 19.61 -1.87
C PRO A 56 23.23 20.76 -2.08
N ASN A 57 23.37 21.67 -1.11
CA ASN A 57 24.08 22.94 -1.34
C ASN A 57 25.60 22.81 -1.54
N ASP A 58 26.16 21.63 -1.27
CA ASP A 58 27.56 21.26 -1.43
C ASP A 58 27.82 20.30 -2.61
N VAL A 59 26.78 19.96 -3.38
CA VAL A 59 26.87 19.05 -4.54
C VAL A 59 26.83 19.84 -5.84
N THR A 60 27.69 19.45 -6.78
CA THR A 60 27.62 19.92 -8.17
C THR A 60 26.81 18.94 -9.00
N GLU A 61 25.84 19.46 -9.75
CA GLU A 61 25.04 18.65 -10.68
C GLU A 61 25.92 17.99 -11.76
N PRO A 62 25.68 16.71 -12.11
CA PRO A 62 26.36 16.08 -13.22
C PRO A 62 25.98 16.74 -14.55
N ALA A 63 26.93 16.81 -15.47
CA ALA A 63 26.68 17.39 -16.78
C ALA A 63 25.51 16.70 -17.51
N ASP A 64 24.77 17.49 -18.29
CA ASP A 64 23.73 17.01 -19.22
C ASP A 64 22.59 16.23 -18.51
N TYR A 65 22.39 16.45 -17.20
CA TYR A 65 21.32 15.81 -16.43
C TYR A 65 19.94 16.09 -17.00
N HIS A 66 19.70 17.31 -17.51
CA HIS A 66 18.39 17.68 -18.06
C HIS A 66 18.00 16.79 -19.25
N ARG A 67 18.91 16.55 -20.20
CA ARG A 67 18.67 15.60 -21.31
C ARG A 67 18.50 14.19 -20.78
N ARG A 68 19.44 13.70 -19.97
CA ARG A 68 19.48 12.30 -19.53
C ARG A 68 18.19 11.90 -18.82
N ILE A 69 17.74 12.73 -17.87
CA ILE A 69 16.49 12.51 -17.14
C ILE A 69 15.27 12.65 -18.06
N SER A 70 15.27 13.64 -18.97
CA SER A 70 14.19 13.80 -19.95
C SER A 70 13.99 12.54 -20.79
N GLU A 71 15.07 12.00 -21.37
CA GLU A 71 15.01 10.83 -22.24
C GLU A 71 14.57 9.56 -21.49
N ILE A 72 15.03 9.39 -20.25
CA ILE A 72 14.58 8.29 -19.39
C ILE A 72 13.06 8.37 -19.16
N LEU A 73 12.53 9.53 -18.76
CA LEU A 73 11.12 9.66 -18.42
C LEU A 73 10.20 9.69 -19.64
N LEU A 74 10.67 10.21 -20.78
CA LEU A 74 9.94 10.11 -22.05
C LEU A 74 9.89 8.66 -22.56
N ASN A 75 10.98 7.89 -22.42
CA ASN A 75 10.95 6.45 -22.71
C ASN A 75 9.98 5.72 -21.76
N LEU A 76 9.97 6.12 -20.49
CA LEU A 76 9.07 5.54 -19.50
C LEU A 76 7.59 5.80 -19.79
N GLN A 77 7.23 6.99 -20.30
CA GLN A 77 5.85 7.26 -20.75
C GLN A 77 5.39 6.28 -21.84
N VAL A 78 6.29 5.84 -22.72
CA VAL A 78 5.97 4.84 -23.76
C VAL A 78 5.70 3.48 -23.14
N PHE A 79 6.51 3.05 -22.17
CA PHE A 79 6.30 1.80 -21.45
C PHE A 79 4.94 1.78 -20.74
N TYR A 80 4.65 2.80 -19.93
CA TYR A 80 3.37 2.88 -19.21
C TYR A 80 2.19 2.93 -20.18
N SER A 81 2.27 3.71 -21.27
CA SER A 81 1.21 3.75 -22.28
C SER A 81 0.96 2.40 -22.97
N THR A 82 2.03 1.68 -23.31
CA THR A 82 1.96 0.35 -23.92
C THR A 82 1.30 -0.65 -22.99
N GLU A 83 1.66 -0.64 -21.71
CA GLU A 83 1.11 -1.55 -20.72
C GLU A 83 -0.35 -1.22 -20.37
N MET A 84 -0.70 0.07 -20.27
CA MET A 84 -2.08 0.50 -20.12
C MET A 84 -2.95 0.07 -21.30
N GLN A 85 -2.42 0.17 -22.54
CA GLN A 85 -3.09 -0.30 -23.75
C GLN A 85 -3.26 -1.83 -23.73
N ARG A 86 -2.20 -2.58 -23.39
CA ARG A 86 -2.21 -4.05 -23.31
C ARG A 86 -3.26 -4.57 -22.32
N ASN A 87 -3.50 -3.84 -21.24
CA ASN A 87 -4.50 -4.17 -20.21
C ASN A 87 -5.90 -3.56 -20.47
N GLY A 88 -6.13 -2.94 -21.64
CA GLY A 88 -7.45 -2.49 -22.06
C GLY A 88 -7.90 -1.13 -21.53
N TYR A 89 -6.99 -0.32 -20.99
CA TYR A 89 -7.29 1.04 -20.50
C TYR A 89 -6.99 2.14 -21.53
N GLY A 90 -6.57 1.74 -22.75
CA GLY A 90 -6.18 2.65 -23.82
C GLY A 90 -4.80 3.27 -23.60
N ASN A 91 -4.43 4.20 -24.48
CA ASN A 91 -3.10 4.83 -24.51
C ASN A 91 -2.96 5.90 -23.41
N LYS A 92 -2.98 5.49 -22.14
CA LYS A 92 -2.84 6.37 -20.97
C LYS A 92 -1.43 6.26 -20.40
N THR A 93 -0.84 7.38 -20.06
CA THR A 93 0.42 7.46 -19.30
C THR A 93 0.35 8.63 -18.32
N PHE A 94 1.27 8.70 -17.35
CA PHE A 94 1.42 9.85 -16.48
C PHE A 94 1.74 11.12 -17.26
N GLY A 95 1.24 12.27 -16.79
CA GLY A 95 1.50 13.59 -17.36
C GLY A 95 2.92 14.08 -17.10
N LEU A 96 3.48 14.78 -18.08
CA LEU A 96 4.72 15.53 -17.97
C LEU A 96 4.53 16.87 -18.66
N LEU A 97 5.01 17.95 -18.03
CA LEU A 97 5.25 19.20 -18.73
C LEU A 97 6.49 19.02 -19.61
N LYS A 98 6.35 19.24 -20.92
CA LYS A 98 7.39 18.92 -21.90
C LYS A 98 7.44 19.92 -23.06
N ASP A 99 8.64 20.10 -23.59
CA ASP A 99 8.89 20.70 -24.88
C ASP A 99 9.05 19.55 -25.88
N ASP A 100 7.97 19.26 -26.61
CA ASP A 100 7.91 18.13 -27.54
C ASP A 100 8.87 18.27 -28.73
N ALA A 101 9.20 19.51 -29.12
CA ALA A 101 10.12 19.78 -30.23
C ALA A 101 11.56 19.47 -29.82
N LYS A 102 11.95 19.85 -28.60
CA LYS A 102 13.30 19.67 -28.07
C LYS A 102 13.49 18.34 -27.33
N LYS A 103 12.42 17.58 -27.11
CA LYS A 103 12.44 16.34 -26.31
C LYS A 103 13.02 16.58 -24.93
N ARG A 104 12.49 17.59 -24.25
CA ARG A 104 12.87 17.96 -22.88
C ARG A 104 11.64 18.02 -22.00
N ILE A 105 11.76 17.51 -20.78
CA ILE A 105 10.72 17.66 -19.76
C ILE A 105 11.06 18.87 -18.89
N LYS A 106 10.07 19.45 -18.21
CA LYS A 106 10.34 20.44 -17.16
C LYS A 106 10.95 19.74 -15.94
N LEU A 107 12.08 20.24 -15.46
CA LEU A 107 12.66 19.88 -14.17
C LEU A 107 12.50 21.06 -13.22
N ILE A 108 11.90 20.82 -12.05
CA ILE A 108 11.82 21.82 -10.99
C ILE A 108 13.12 21.72 -10.19
N VAL A 109 14.05 22.64 -10.41
CA VAL A 109 15.37 22.59 -9.77
C VAL A 109 15.29 23.24 -8.40
N VAL A 110 15.44 22.42 -7.35
CA VAL A 110 15.41 22.88 -5.95
C VAL A 110 16.80 22.73 -5.35
N ARG A 111 17.36 23.82 -4.82
CA ARG A 111 18.60 23.76 -4.04
C ARG A 111 18.28 23.53 -2.58
N GLY A 112 18.83 22.46 -2.01
CA GLY A 112 18.67 22.13 -0.60
C GLY A 112 19.26 23.20 0.30
N SER A 113 18.69 23.37 1.48
CA SER A 113 19.19 24.32 2.49
C SER A 113 20.49 23.85 3.16
N GLN A 114 20.78 22.55 3.11
CA GLN A 114 21.91 21.89 3.77
C GLN A 114 22.78 21.12 2.77
N GLY A 115 23.91 20.60 3.26
CA GLY A 115 24.79 19.74 2.49
C GLY A 115 24.27 18.30 2.41
N LYS A 116 24.86 17.48 1.55
CA LYS A 116 24.40 16.13 1.23
C LYS A 116 24.20 15.23 2.45
N SER A 117 25.05 15.35 3.47
CA SER A 117 24.96 14.54 4.70
C SER A 117 23.68 14.74 5.51
N ALA A 118 22.94 15.84 5.27
CA ALA A 118 21.64 16.10 5.90
C ALA A 118 20.48 15.38 5.19
N TYR A 119 20.74 14.74 4.04
CA TYR A 119 19.73 14.02 3.27
C TYR A 119 20.15 12.55 3.01
N PRO A 120 20.46 11.77 4.06
CA PRO A 120 20.84 10.37 3.90
C PRO A 120 19.67 9.50 3.44
N TYR A 121 19.94 8.28 3.00
CA TYR A 121 18.89 7.31 2.64
C TYR A 121 17.85 7.17 3.76
N ASN A 122 18.29 6.92 5.00
CA ASN A 122 17.36 6.80 6.12
C ASN A 122 17.03 8.16 6.73
N GLY A 123 15.78 8.61 6.62
CA GLY A 123 15.30 9.84 7.26
C GLY A 123 15.57 11.13 6.49
N GLY A 124 16.30 11.10 5.37
CA GLY A 124 16.58 12.30 4.56
C GLY A 124 15.38 12.81 3.77
N ALA A 125 14.38 11.97 3.49
CA ALA A 125 13.20 12.35 2.70
C ALA A 125 12.40 13.50 3.34
N ASP A 126 12.21 13.51 4.66
CA ASP A 126 11.45 14.56 5.35
C ASP A 126 12.14 15.93 5.23
N ALA A 127 13.47 15.95 5.30
CA ALA A 127 14.26 17.17 5.10
C ALA A 127 14.17 17.66 3.64
N MET A 128 14.23 16.76 2.65
CA MET A 128 14.02 17.11 1.25
C MET A 128 12.61 17.66 1.00
N ILE A 129 11.57 17.01 1.53
CA ILE A 129 10.18 17.46 1.43
C ILE A 129 10.01 18.84 2.06
N THR A 130 10.65 19.11 3.19
CA THR A 130 10.64 20.43 3.83
C THR A 130 11.21 21.51 2.90
N ASP A 131 12.39 21.27 2.31
CA ASP A 131 13.01 22.22 1.38
C ASP A 131 12.16 22.40 0.10
N ILE A 132 11.56 21.33 -0.44
CA ILE A 132 10.65 21.40 -1.59
C ILE A 132 9.40 22.23 -1.26
N ASN A 133 8.81 22.05 -0.08
CA ASN A 133 7.65 22.82 0.36
C ASN A 133 7.99 24.30 0.55
N ASN A 134 9.18 24.61 1.08
CA ASN A 134 9.67 25.98 1.19
C ASN A 134 9.84 26.63 -0.19
N TYR A 135 10.39 25.91 -1.17
CA TYR A 135 10.50 26.38 -2.54
C TYR A 135 9.11 26.59 -3.18
N LYS A 136 8.21 25.62 -3.01
CA LYS A 136 6.84 25.65 -3.53
C LYS A 136 6.04 26.84 -2.99
N ALA A 137 6.28 27.29 -1.76
CA ALA A 137 5.59 28.45 -1.19
C ALA A 137 5.75 29.74 -2.03
N THR A 138 6.83 29.86 -2.81
CA THR A 138 7.09 30.99 -3.71
C THR A 138 7.01 30.64 -5.20
N HIS A 139 6.90 29.35 -5.55
CA HIS A 139 6.86 28.82 -6.92
C HIS A 139 5.66 27.89 -7.17
N ALA A 140 4.54 28.15 -6.50
CA ALA A 140 3.39 27.23 -6.46
C ALA A 140 2.86 26.83 -7.84
N THR A 141 2.94 27.73 -8.84
CA THR A 141 2.47 27.49 -10.21
C THR A 141 3.29 26.45 -10.98
N GLU A 142 4.47 26.07 -10.48
CA GLU A 142 5.30 25.03 -11.09
C GLU A 142 4.83 23.62 -10.75
N PHE A 143 4.04 23.48 -9.69
CA PHE A 143 3.58 22.21 -9.16
C PHE A 143 2.12 22.00 -9.56
N THR A 144 1.85 20.94 -10.30
CA THR A 144 0.53 20.74 -10.93
C THR A 144 -0.22 19.52 -10.39
N SER A 145 0.39 18.73 -9.51
CA SER A 145 -0.22 17.52 -8.96
C SER A 145 0.25 17.22 -7.54
N ASP A 146 -0.28 16.13 -6.97
CA ASP A 146 0.16 15.57 -5.70
C ASP A 146 1.34 14.59 -5.84
N HIS A 147 1.78 14.29 -7.06
CA HIS A 147 2.79 13.25 -7.32
C HIS A 147 4.16 13.86 -7.61
N TYR A 148 5.19 13.34 -6.95
CA TYR A 148 6.56 13.87 -7.03
C TYR A 148 7.56 12.77 -7.35
N LEU A 149 8.45 13.05 -8.29
CA LEU A 149 9.69 12.31 -8.48
C LEU A 149 10.83 13.23 -8.10
N VAL A 150 11.50 12.93 -7.00
CA VAL A 150 12.63 13.70 -6.47
C VAL A 150 13.92 12.98 -6.84
N ILE A 151 14.76 13.63 -7.63
CA ILE A 151 16.02 13.07 -8.14
C ILE A 151 17.17 13.84 -7.53
N THR A 152 18.09 13.15 -6.86
CA THR A 152 19.24 13.76 -6.19
C THR A 152 20.57 13.32 -6.81
N PRO A 153 21.45 14.25 -7.20
CA PRO A 153 22.75 13.90 -7.75
C PRO A 153 23.66 13.26 -6.69
N VAL A 154 24.36 12.21 -7.10
CA VAL A 154 25.34 11.48 -6.28
C VAL A 154 26.58 11.13 -7.10
N THR A 155 27.71 10.91 -6.43
CA THR A 155 28.78 10.11 -7.03
C THR A 155 28.56 8.62 -6.75
N VAL A 156 29.01 7.78 -7.68
CA VAL A 156 28.99 6.33 -7.55
C VAL A 156 30.40 5.77 -7.76
N ASP A 157 30.72 4.67 -7.08
CA ASP A 157 31.97 3.94 -7.30
C ASP A 157 31.97 3.18 -8.66
N GLN A 158 33.08 2.51 -8.98
CA GLN A 158 33.21 1.71 -10.21
C GLN A 158 32.19 0.56 -10.33
N ASN A 159 31.57 0.15 -9.22
CA ASN A 159 30.55 -0.90 -9.16
C ASN A 159 29.13 -0.31 -9.13
N GLY A 160 28.99 1.02 -9.24
CA GLY A 160 27.71 1.72 -9.18
C GLY A 160 27.10 1.74 -7.78
N ASN A 161 27.90 1.70 -6.71
CA ASN A 161 27.41 1.97 -5.36
C ASN A 161 27.47 3.48 -5.09
N ALA A 162 26.37 4.05 -4.60
CA ALA A 162 26.33 5.45 -4.22
C ALA A 162 27.28 5.72 -3.04
N GLU A 163 27.89 6.91 -3.04
CA GLU A 163 28.79 7.34 -1.97
C GLU A 163 28.09 7.52 -0.61
N GLY A 164 28.82 7.28 0.49
CA GLY A 164 28.37 7.54 1.85
C GLY A 164 27.15 6.73 2.27
N GLU A 165 26.22 7.36 3.01
CA GLU A 165 24.94 6.76 3.41
C GLU A 165 23.89 6.76 2.28
N GLY A 166 24.29 7.12 1.06
CA GLY A 166 23.38 7.27 -0.06
C GLY A 166 22.43 8.47 0.09
N VAL A 167 21.36 8.44 -0.70
CA VAL A 167 20.25 9.42 -0.68
C VAL A 167 18.95 8.62 -0.66
N PRO A 168 17.80 9.20 -0.26
CA PRO A 168 16.51 8.54 -0.34
C PRO A 168 16.29 7.87 -1.70
N PHE A 169 15.92 6.60 -1.69
CA PHE A 169 15.64 5.80 -2.87
C PHE A 169 14.51 4.82 -2.55
N TYR A 170 13.30 5.35 -2.49
CA TYR A 170 12.09 4.62 -2.13
C TYR A 170 10.83 5.44 -2.46
N GLY A 171 9.67 4.78 -2.54
CA GLY A 171 8.37 5.42 -2.47
C GLY A 171 7.99 5.88 -1.04
N LEU A 172 7.35 7.04 -0.92
CA LEU A 172 6.79 7.57 0.32
C LEU A 172 5.47 8.31 0.04
N GLY A 173 4.35 7.61 0.19
CA GLY A 173 3.05 8.13 -0.24
C GLY A 173 3.07 8.42 -1.75
N LYS A 174 2.78 9.67 -2.12
CA LYS A 174 2.82 10.13 -3.53
C LYS A 174 4.19 10.74 -3.93
N PHE A 175 5.18 10.68 -3.05
CA PHE A 175 6.56 10.96 -3.38
C PHE A 175 7.26 9.67 -3.78
N CYS A 176 8.21 9.77 -4.70
CA CYS A 176 9.24 8.78 -4.91
C CYS A 176 10.58 9.49 -5.00
N PHE A 177 11.60 8.86 -4.43
CA PHE A 177 12.96 9.39 -4.41
C PHE A 177 13.85 8.49 -5.25
N ALA A 178 14.72 9.11 -6.02
CA ALA A 178 15.68 8.46 -6.88
C ALA A 178 16.98 9.27 -6.89
N LEU A 179 17.99 8.72 -7.56
CA LEU A 179 19.28 9.37 -7.71
C LEU A 179 19.63 9.63 -9.17
N ASP A 180 20.60 10.51 -9.37
CA ASP A 180 21.29 10.73 -10.63
C ASP A 180 22.80 10.61 -10.44
N TYR A 181 23.49 9.93 -11.37
CA TYR A 181 24.95 9.90 -11.46
C TYR A 181 25.40 10.31 -12.86
N ALA A 182 26.67 10.71 -13.01
CA ALA A 182 27.18 11.32 -14.24
C ALA A 182 26.95 10.53 -15.54
N ASN A 183 26.85 9.20 -15.45
CA ASN A 183 26.63 8.31 -16.60
C ASN A 183 25.25 7.63 -16.58
N GLN A 184 24.27 8.16 -15.83
CA GLN A 184 22.90 7.63 -15.82
C GLN A 184 22.20 8.06 -17.10
N ASP A 185 22.38 7.29 -18.16
CA ASP A 185 21.92 7.61 -19.52
C ASP A 185 21.22 6.39 -20.12
N ILE A 186 20.07 6.63 -20.76
CA ILE A 186 19.24 5.58 -21.37
C ILE A 186 20.02 4.77 -22.42
N LYS A 187 21.05 5.35 -23.05
CA LYS A 187 21.88 4.65 -24.04
C LYS A 187 22.64 3.45 -23.49
N TYR A 188 22.87 3.38 -22.17
CA TYR A 188 23.55 2.25 -21.55
C TYR A 188 22.59 1.12 -21.16
N LEU A 189 21.29 1.39 -21.14
CA LEU A 189 20.29 0.41 -20.78
C LEU A 189 20.31 -0.74 -21.80
N GLY A 190 20.48 -1.98 -21.31
CA GLY A 190 20.54 -3.19 -22.15
C GLY A 190 21.85 -3.43 -22.92
N VAL A 191 22.87 -2.59 -22.76
CA VAL A 191 24.16 -2.71 -23.49
C VAL A 191 25.06 -3.84 -22.97
N GLY A 192 24.76 -4.40 -21.79
CA GLY A 192 25.59 -5.41 -21.13
C GLY A 192 26.87 -4.83 -20.49
N GLY A 193 27.54 -5.64 -19.67
CA GLY A 193 28.69 -5.22 -18.87
C GLY A 193 28.36 -4.18 -17.79
N THR A 194 29.38 -3.70 -17.10
CA THR A 194 29.22 -2.86 -15.90
C THR A 194 28.37 -1.61 -16.15
N SER A 195 28.55 -0.91 -17.27
CA SER A 195 27.74 0.29 -17.56
C SER A 195 26.24 -0.02 -17.74
N GLY A 196 25.90 -1.16 -18.35
CA GLY A 196 24.51 -1.61 -18.50
C GLY A 196 23.91 -2.14 -17.21
N GLU A 197 24.69 -2.83 -16.39
CA GLU A 197 24.30 -3.30 -15.06
C GLU A 197 23.97 -2.13 -14.12
N ILE A 198 24.83 -1.11 -14.09
CA ILE A 198 24.61 0.11 -13.29
C ILE A 198 23.39 0.89 -13.81
N ALA A 199 23.23 1.01 -15.13
CA ALA A 199 22.06 1.64 -15.73
C ALA A 199 20.76 0.90 -15.35
N THR A 200 20.75 -0.42 -15.40
CA THR A 200 19.60 -1.24 -15.00
C THR A 200 19.29 -1.05 -13.53
N LYS A 201 20.29 -1.15 -12.65
CA LYS A 201 20.14 -0.96 -11.20
C LYS A 201 19.46 0.37 -10.86
N TRP A 202 19.96 1.48 -11.40
CA TRP A 202 19.50 2.81 -11.00
C TRP A 202 18.33 3.36 -11.82
N ILE A 203 18.31 3.12 -13.14
CA ILE A 203 17.15 3.50 -13.97
C ILE A 203 15.98 2.58 -13.66
N GLY A 204 16.20 1.26 -13.63
CA GLY A 204 15.16 0.29 -13.29
C GLY A 204 14.64 0.47 -11.87
N GLY A 205 15.53 0.76 -10.90
CA GLY A 205 15.14 1.13 -9.55
C GLY A 205 14.27 2.39 -9.53
N MET A 206 14.68 3.48 -10.18
CA MET A 206 13.89 4.72 -10.25
C MET A 206 12.50 4.48 -10.88
N VAL A 207 12.43 3.62 -11.89
CA VAL A 207 11.18 3.26 -12.55
C VAL A 207 10.23 2.51 -11.61
N HIS A 208 10.76 1.63 -10.76
CA HIS A 208 10.01 0.92 -9.72
C HIS A 208 9.57 1.87 -8.59
N GLU A 209 10.48 2.71 -8.08
CA GLU A 209 10.12 3.68 -7.03
C GLU A 209 9.07 4.68 -7.52
N LEU A 210 9.14 5.09 -8.80
CA LEU A 210 8.08 5.89 -9.39
C LEU A 210 6.74 5.13 -9.40
N GLY A 211 6.74 3.82 -9.64
CA GLY A 211 5.54 2.99 -9.48
C GLY A 211 4.91 3.17 -8.10
N HIS A 212 5.68 3.12 -7.02
CA HIS A 212 5.18 3.41 -5.67
C HIS A 212 4.64 4.83 -5.53
N GLY A 213 5.38 5.83 -6.04
CA GLY A 213 4.91 7.22 -6.10
C GLY A 213 3.62 7.41 -6.91
N LEU A 214 3.25 6.44 -7.74
CA LEU A 214 2.00 6.38 -8.52
C LEU A 214 0.91 5.51 -7.86
N ASN A 215 1.06 5.22 -6.56
CA ASN A 215 0.16 4.43 -5.72
C ASN A 215 0.21 2.91 -5.97
N LEU A 216 1.25 2.38 -6.63
CA LEU A 216 1.37 0.95 -6.87
C LEU A 216 1.97 0.22 -5.66
N PRO A 217 1.31 -0.84 -5.13
CA PRO A 217 1.92 -1.75 -4.17
C PRO A 217 2.84 -2.74 -4.87
N HIS A 218 3.63 -3.50 -4.10
CA HIS A 218 4.33 -4.65 -4.65
C HIS A 218 3.35 -5.71 -5.15
N ASN A 219 3.74 -6.42 -6.21
CA ASN A 219 3.05 -7.61 -6.68
C ASN A 219 3.89 -8.38 -7.71
N ARG A 220 3.64 -9.68 -7.80
CA ARG A 220 4.34 -10.61 -8.65
C ARG A 220 3.48 -11.09 -9.81
N GLN A 221 4.17 -11.41 -10.91
CA GLN A 221 3.54 -12.02 -12.08
C GLN A 221 2.92 -13.37 -11.75
N LYS A 222 1.84 -13.68 -12.46
CA LYS A 222 1.25 -15.03 -12.48
C LYS A 222 2.23 -15.99 -13.12
N PHE A 223 2.28 -17.23 -12.61
CA PHE A 223 3.13 -18.28 -13.18
C PHE A 223 2.87 -18.48 -14.69
N SER A 224 1.61 -18.46 -15.12
CA SER A 224 1.26 -18.56 -16.55
C SER A 224 1.77 -17.40 -17.42
N SER A 225 2.01 -16.22 -16.83
CA SER A 225 2.43 -15.04 -17.58
C SER A 225 3.95 -14.90 -17.72
N GLU A 226 4.73 -15.54 -16.85
CA GLU A 226 6.18 -15.33 -16.72
C GLU A 226 6.94 -15.54 -18.03
N THR A 227 6.65 -16.62 -18.76
CA THR A 227 7.35 -16.92 -20.03
C THR A 227 7.05 -15.89 -21.12
N THR A 228 5.86 -15.29 -21.10
CA THR A 228 5.39 -14.38 -22.14
C THR A 228 5.73 -12.93 -21.84
N LEU A 229 5.61 -12.49 -20.59
CA LEU A 229 5.73 -11.10 -20.15
C LEU A 229 6.97 -10.82 -19.28
N GLY A 230 7.63 -11.86 -18.77
CA GLY A 230 8.78 -11.73 -17.88
C GLY A 230 8.39 -11.34 -16.45
N MET A 231 9.15 -10.42 -15.84
CA MET A 231 8.96 -10.04 -14.43
C MET A 231 8.08 -8.80 -14.30
N ALA A 232 7.17 -8.81 -13.32
CA ALA A 232 6.39 -7.63 -12.97
C ALA A 232 7.32 -6.51 -12.46
N LEU A 233 7.07 -5.27 -12.91
CA LEU A 233 7.85 -4.10 -12.50
C LEU A 233 7.87 -3.94 -10.98
N MET A 234 6.69 -4.07 -10.36
CA MET A 234 6.49 -3.94 -8.91
C MET A 234 6.87 -5.19 -8.12
N TRP A 235 7.65 -6.11 -8.70
CA TRP A 235 8.36 -7.17 -7.99
C TRP A 235 9.87 -6.97 -8.19
N ALA A 236 10.51 -7.85 -8.97
CA ALA A 236 11.93 -7.79 -9.31
C ALA A 236 12.19 -7.12 -10.66
N GLY A 237 11.17 -6.51 -11.28
CA GLY A 237 11.27 -5.93 -12.61
C GLY A 237 12.23 -4.73 -12.71
N ASN A 238 12.53 -4.08 -11.59
CA ASN A 238 13.61 -3.09 -11.51
C ASN A 238 14.97 -3.68 -11.93
N SER A 239 15.23 -4.95 -11.62
CA SER A 239 16.48 -5.64 -11.95
C SER A 239 16.52 -6.24 -13.36
N THR A 240 15.36 -6.35 -14.02
CA THR A 240 15.25 -6.84 -15.40
C THR A 240 15.05 -5.73 -16.42
N TRP A 241 14.83 -4.50 -15.97
CA TRP A 241 14.56 -3.34 -16.83
C TRP A 241 15.65 -3.17 -17.89
N GLY A 242 15.28 -3.25 -19.16
CA GLY A 242 16.22 -3.13 -20.29
C GLY A 242 17.11 -4.36 -20.55
N ILE A 243 17.09 -5.36 -19.69
CA ILE A 243 17.83 -6.63 -19.86
C ILE A 243 16.90 -7.72 -20.42
N SER A 244 15.73 -7.87 -19.82
CA SER A 244 14.73 -8.85 -20.21
C SER A 244 13.33 -8.28 -20.09
N LYS A 245 12.31 -9.07 -20.45
CA LYS A 245 10.92 -8.59 -20.45
C LYS A 245 10.51 -8.17 -19.05
N THR A 246 10.01 -6.95 -18.96
CA THR A 246 9.47 -6.34 -17.74
C THR A 246 8.13 -5.73 -18.10
N PHE A 247 7.14 -5.81 -17.22
CA PHE A 247 5.76 -5.43 -17.53
C PHE A 247 5.01 -4.92 -16.28
N LEU A 248 3.86 -4.28 -16.46
CA LEU A 248 2.94 -3.91 -15.37
C LEU A 248 1.78 -4.91 -15.30
N THR A 249 1.42 -5.35 -14.10
CA THR A 249 0.30 -6.28 -13.96
C THR A 249 -1.03 -5.60 -14.27
N ALA A 250 -2.07 -6.40 -14.50
CA ALA A 250 -3.42 -5.87 -14.67
C ALA A 250 -3.88 -5.07 -13.44
N ALA A 251 -3.42 -5.47 -12.24
CA ALA A 251 -3.71 -4.76 -11.00
C ALA A 251 -3.02 -3.39 -10.94
N ASP A 252 -1.77 -3.31 -11.38
CA ASP A 252 -1.06 -2.03 -11.51
C ASP A 252 -1.83 -1.09 -12.44
N CYS A 253 -2.16 -1.55 -13.65
CA CYS A 253 -2.87 -0.74 -14.63
C CYS A 253 -4.27 -0.30 -14.16
N ALA A 254 -4.95 -1.10 -13.35
CA ALA A 254 -6.23 -0.73 -12.74
C ALA A 254 -6.09 0.46 -11.77
N VAL A 255 -5.04 0.47 -10.94
CA VAL A 255 -4.74 1.61 -10.04
C VAL A 255 -4.33 2.84 -10.85
N LEU A 256 -3.46 2.68 -11.84
CA LEU A 256 -3.03 3.78 -12.70
C LEU A 256 -4.18 4.38 -13.49
N ASN A 257 -5.19 3.59 -13.86
CA ASN A 257 -6.35 4.09 -14.59
C ASN A 257 -7.08 5.21 -13.85
N VAL A 258 -7.14 5.15 -12.52
CA VAL A 258 -7.78 6.16 -11.65
C VAL A 258 -6.80 7.13 -10.99
N ASN A 259 -5.50 7.03 -11.30
CA ASN A 259 -4.48 7.92 -10.76
C ASN A 259 -4.61 9.35 -11.34
N GLN A 260 -4.41 10.37 -10.51
CA GLN A 260 -4.53 11.80 -10.86
C GLN A 260 -3.77 12.18 -12.13
N ILE A 261 -2.52 11.77 -12.27
CA ILE A 261 -1.66 12.21 -13.39
C ILE A 261 -1.83 11.33 -14.64
N PHE A 262 -2.65 10.29 -14.60
CA PHE A 262 -2.99 9.47 -15.78
C PHE A 262 -4.24 9.96 -16.50
N ASN A 263 -5.02 10.84 -15.88
CA ASN A 263 -6.29 11.35 -16.39
C ASN A 263 -6.17 12.81 -16.87
N ASN A 264 -7.09 13.23 -17.74
CA ASN A 264 -7.12 14.58 -18.29
C ASN A 264 -8.25 15.43 -17.67
N ASP A 265 -8.95 14.88 -16.67
CA ASP A 265 -10.00 15.60 -15.94
C ASP A 265 -9.43 16.43 -14.78
N ASN A 266 -10.29 17.25 -14.17
CA ASN A 266 -9.98 18.13 -13.04
C ASN A 266 -10.82 17.79 -11.80
N LYS A 267 -11.24 16.52 -11.64
CA LYS A 267 -12.06 16.15 -10.48
C LYS A 267 -11.20 16.17 -9.21
N ALA A 268 -11.86 16.18 -8.05
CA ALA A 268 -11.17 16.03 -6.79
C ALA A 268 -10.61 14.60 -6.67
N TYR A 269 -9.28 14.49 -6.61
CA TYR A 269 -8.58 13.22 -6.38
C TYR A 269 -8.25 13.06 -4.91
N TYR A 270 -8.28 11.82 -4.43
CA TYR A 270 -7.78 11.44 -3.11
C TYR A 270 -8.45 12.09 -1.89
N GLU A 271 -9.57 12.78 -2.10
CA GLU A 271 -10.45 13.20 -1.00
C GLU A 271 -10.97 11.99 -0.23
N THR A 272 -11.31 12.19 1.05
CA THR A 272 -11.81 11.12 1.91
C THR A 272 -13.04 10.44 1.29
N SER A 273 -12.99 9.11 1.22
CA SER A 273 -14.07 8.26 0.72
C SER A 273 -14.15 6.98 1.55
N THR A 274 -15.29 6.29 1.48
CA THR A 274 -15.51 5.02 2.18
C THR A 274 -15.87 3.93 1.18
N ALA A 275 -15.43 2.71 1.48
CA ALA A 275 -15.89 1.50 0.82
C ALA A 275 -15.69 0.31 1.74
N SER A 276 -16.49 -0.74 1.57
CA SER A 276 -16.37 -1.99 2.31
C SER A 276 -16.98 -3.14 1.54
N ILE A 277 -16.45 -4.34 1.73
CA ILE A 277 -17.10 -5.57 1.26
C ILE A 277 -18.28 -5.85 2.20
N SER A 278 -19.49 -5.88 1.65
CA SER A 278 -20.72 -6.14 2.41
C SER A 278 -21.10 -7.62 2.42
N GLU A 279 -20.70 -8.35 1.38
CA GLU A 279 -20.93 -9.77 1.24
C GLU A 279 -19.79 -10.40 0.45
N ILE A 280 -19.32 -11.57 0.87
CA ILE A 280 -18.32 -12.33 0.14
C ILE A 280 -18.65 -13.83 0.15
N HIS A 281 -18.49 -14.47 -0.99
CA HIS A 281 -18.56 -15.91 -1.17
C HIS A 281 -17.27 -16.37 -1.81
N ALA A 282 -16.58 -17.28 -1.14
CA ALA A 282 -15.36 -17.88 -1.64
C ALA A 282 -15.46 -19.41 -1.59
N ASN A 283 -15.11 -20.06 -2.69
CA ASN A 283 -15.05 -21.52 -2.77
C ASN A 283 -13.95 -21.96 -3.76
N TYR A 284 -13.43 -23.17 -3.55
CA TYR A 284 -12.56 -23.82 -4.52
C TYR A 284 -13.41 -24.67 -5.47
N ASP A 285 -13.39 -24.33 -6.76
CA ASP A 285 -13.99 -25.15 -7.80
C ASP A 285 -12.97 -26.15 -8.33
N VAL A 286 -13.19 -27.43 -8.03
CA VAL A 286 -12.29 -28.53 -8.40
C VAL A 286 -12.23 -28.74 -9.92
N ALA A 287 -13.35 -28.54 -10.63
CA ALA A 287 -13.40 -28.74 -12.08
C ALA A 287 -12.63 -27.65 -12.82
N LYS A 288 -12.70 -26.41 -12.31
CA LYS A 288 -11.95 -25.26 -12.85
C LYS A 288 -10.52 -25.17 -12.35
N GLY A 289 -10.20 -25.82 -11.22
CA GLY A 289 -8.92 -25.66 -10.55
C GLY A 289 -8.69 -24.22 -10.06
N ALA A 290 -9.74 -23.54 -9.64
CA ALA A 290 -9.71 -22.10 -9.35
C ALA A 290 -10.38 -21.77 -8.01
N ILE A 291 -9.84 -20.75 -7.34
CA ILE A 291 -10.55 -20.04 -6.29
C ILE A 291 -11.59 -19.15 -6.98
N ILE A 292 -12.86 -19.34 -6.63
CA ILE A 292 -13.97 -18.53 -7.11
C ILE A 292 -14.35 -17.58 -5.99
N VAL A 293 -14.36 -16.29 -6.28
CA VAL A 293 -14.75 -15.25 -5.32
C VAL A 293 -15.83 -14.39 -5.95
N SER A 294 -16.90 -14.16 -5.20
CA SER A 294 -17.98 -13.26 -5.61
C SER A 294 -18.54 -12.53 -4.40
N GLY A 295 -19.28 -11.45 -4.62
CA GLY A 295 -19.83 -10.71 -3.50
C GLY A 295 -20.37 -9.35 -3.87
N ASN A 296 -20.71 -8.60 -2.83
CA ASN A 296 -21.22 -7.24 -2.90
C ASN A 296 -20.33 -6.29 -2.09
N TYR A 297 -20.35 -5.01 -2.45
CA TYR A 297 -19.68 -3.97 -1.70
C TYR A 297 -20.56 -2.72 -1.56
N ASN A 298 -20.26 -1.93 -0.53
CA ASN A 298 -20.74 -0.57 -0.38
C ASN A 298 -19.60 0.39 -0.71
N SER A 299 -19.90 1.51 -1.35
CA SER A 299 -18.89 2.51 -1.72
C SER A 299 -19.53 3.90 -1.86
N SER A 300 -18.87 4.92 -1.31
CA SER A 300 -19.32 6.31 -1.42
C SER A 300 -19.08 6.91 -2.82
N LEU A 301 -18.20 6.28 -3.62
CA LEU A 301 -17.84 6.69 -4.97
C LEU A 301 -17.92 5.51 -5.94
N ALA A 302 -17.91 5.76 -7.25
CA ALA A 302 -17.91 4.66 -8.21
C ALA A 302 -16.61 3.84 -8.11
N VAL A 303 -16.75 2.52 -8.00
CA VAL A 303 -15.63 1.57 -8.12
C VAL A 303 -15.41 1.26 -9.60
N LYS A 304 -14.18 1.37 -10.09
CA LYS A 304 -13.82 1.12 -11.50
C LYS A 304 -13.26 -0.28 -11.72
N ASP A 305 -12.60 -0.82 -10.70
CA ASP A 305 -11.96 -2.13 -10.70
C ASP A 305 -11.99 -2.72 -9.28
N VAL A 306 -12.06 -4.05 -9.19
CA VAL A 306 -11.85 -4.80 -7.94
C VAL A 306 -10.61 -5.67 -8.12
N LEU A 307 -9.64 -5.51 -7.21
CA LEU A 307 -8.37 -6.24 -7.25
C LEU A 307 -8.36 -7.34 -6.19
N PHE A 308 -7.69 -8.44 -6.49
CA PHE A 308 -7.58 -9.60 -5.61
C PHE A 308 -6.13 -10.02 -5.56
N PHE A 309 -5.46 -9.75 -4.44
CA PHE A 309 -4.07 -10.16 -4.22
C PHE A 309 -4.08 -11.38 -3.32
N ASN A 310 -3.48 -12.47 -3.79
CA ASN A 310 -3.27 -13.68 -3.00
C ASN A 310 -1.82 -13.66 -2.52
N ASP A 311 -1.64 -13.43 -1.23
CA ASP A 311 -0.35 -13.12 -0.61
C ASP A 311 0.06 -14.21 0.40
N PRO A 312 1.05 -15.06 0.07
CA PRO A 312 1.54 -16.11 0.94
C PRO A 312 2.50 -15.60 2.01
N ASN A 313 2.29 -16.04 3.26
CA ASN A 313 3.25 -15.85 4.34
C ASN A 313 4.41 -16.86 4.24
N VAL A 314 5.42 -16.52 3.44
CA VAL A 314 6.60 -17.35 3.15
C VAL A 314 7.84 -16.45 3.06
N ASN A 315 8.99 -16.91 3.58
CA ASN A 315 10.28 -16.20 3.50
C ASN A 315 10.28 -14.79 4.11
N ASN A 316 9.50 -14.56 5.17
CA ASN A 316 9.34 -13.24 5.82
C ASN A 316 8.62 -12.19 4.95
N GLU A 317 8.06 -12.61 3.81
CA GLU A 317 6.99 -11.96 3.06
C GLU A 317 5.62 -12.50 3.54
N GLY A 318 4.51 -11.87 3.15
CA GLY A 318 3.13 -12.09 3.57
C GLY A 318 2.54 -10.98 4.45
N THR A 319 2.00 -11.39 5.60
CA THR A 319 1.20 -10.53 6.49
C THR A 319 2.01 -9.33 7.00
N GLY A 320 1.54 -8.10 6.70
CA GLY A 320 2.13 -6.85 7.18
C GLY A 320 2.52 -5.86 6.07
N VAL A 321 3.02 -4.68 6.47
CA VAL A 321 3.48 -3.63 5.55
C VAL A 321 4.82 -4.02 4.93
N ASN A 322 4.99 -3.77 3.63
CA ASN A 322 6.20 -4.08 2.85
C ASN A 322 6.61 -5.55 2.92
N ARG A 323 5.61 -6.43 2.82
CA ARG A 323 5.76 -7.89 2.80
C ARG A 323 5.00 -8.52 1.64
N ASP A 324 4.59 -7.76 0.65
CA ASP A 324 3.70 -8.22 -0.43
C ASP A 324 4.45 -8.46 -1.76
N TYR A 325 5.78 -8.65 -1.74
CA TYR A 325 6.56 -8.89 -2.97
C TYR A 325 6.16 -10.17 -3.69
N ASN A 326 5.67 -11.18 -2.97
CA ASN A 326 5.24 -12.45 -3.54
C ASN A 326 3.72 -12.53 -3.79
N ALA A 327 2.98 -11.44 -3.58
CA ALA A 327 1.54 -11.39 -3.79
C ALA A 327 1.19 -11.46 -5.28
N ILE A 328 0.33 -12.40 -5.68
CA ILE A 328 -0.11 -12.54 -7.08
C ILE A 328 -1.52 -11.95 -7.22
N ALA A 329 -1.68 -11.07 -8.20
CA ALA A 329 -2.89 -10.25 -8.33
C ALA A 329 -3.77 -10.60 -9.54
N TRP A 330 -5.08 -10.51 -9.33
CA TRP A 330 -6.13 -10.53 -10.35
C TRP A 330 -6.96 -9.27 -10.29
N THR A 331 -7.67 -8.99 -11.38
CA THR A 331 -8.61 -7.88 -11.45
C THR A 331 -9.93 -8.37 -12.02
N SER A 332 -11.02 -7.75 -11.57
CA SER A 332 -12.34 -7.88 -12.19
C SER A 332 -12.94 -6.49 -12.36
N LYS A 333 -13.79 -6.34 -13.37
CA LYS A 333 -14.72 -5.21 -13.43
C LYS A 333 -15.90 -5.49 -12.49
N PRO A 334 -16.49 -4.45 -11.88
CA PRO A 334 -17.79 -4.61 -11.25
C PRO A 334 -18.78 -5.24 -12.23
N VAL A 335 -19.49 -6.30 -11.81
CA VAL A 335 -20.49 -6.98 -12.64
C VAL A 335 -21.75 -6.12 -12.75
N ASN A 336 -22.14 -5.53 -11.62
CA ASN A 336 -23.13 -4.46 -11.50
C ASN A 336 -22.47 -3.25 -10.82
N SER A 337 -23.23 -2.22 -10.43
CA SER A 337 -22.66 -1.04 -9.72
C SER A 337 -22.02 -1.37 -8.37
N ASN A 338 -22.33 -2.53 -7.76
CA ASN A 338 -21.96 -2.87 -6.38
C ASN A 338 -21.59 -4.35 -6.16
N SER A 339 -21.26 -5.11 -7.21
CA SER A 339 -20.95 -6.54 -7.11
C SER A 339 -19.73 -6.95 -7.92
N PHE A 340 -19.11 -8.06 -7.53
CA PHE A 340 -17.93 -8.62 -8.21
C PHE A 340 -18.00 -10.13 -8.34
N TYR A 341 -17.26 -10.63 -9.32
CA TYR A 341 -17.03 -12.05 -9.57
C TYR A 341 -15.63 -12.20 -10.16
N ILE A 342 -14.87 -13.18 -9.68
CA ILE A 342 -13.56 -13.52 -10.22
C ILE A 342 -13.27 -15.01 -10.08
N GLU A 343 -12.56 -15.54 -11.07
CA GLU A 343 -11.96 -16.88 -11.03
C GLU A 343 -10.44 -16.74 -11.02
N MET A 344 -9.78 -17.34 -10.04
CA MET A 344 -8.34 -17.27 -9.85
C MET A 344 -7.76 -18.68 -9.90
N PRO A 345 -7.23 -19.12 -11.06
CA PRO A 345 -6.62 -20.44 -11.20
C PRO A 345 -5.47 -20.62 -10.20
N ILE A 346 -5.51 -21.68 -9.39
CA ILE A 346 -4.44 -21.90 -8.40
C ILE A 346 -3.12 -22.30 -9.06
N SER A 347 -3.14 -22.70 -10.34
CA SER A 347 -1.93 -22.96 -11.14
C SER A 347 -1.02 -21.75 -11.26
N ASP A 348 -1.55 -20.53 -11.09
CA ASP A 348 -0.77 -19.30 -11.11
C ASP A 348 -0.10 -18.98 -9.78
N LEU A 349 -0.54 -19.60 -8.67
CA LEU A 349 0.06 -19.43 -7.35
C LEU A 349 1.31 -20.31 -7.24
N GLU A 350 2.37 -19.84 -6.59
CA GLU A 350 3.57 -20.65 -6.38
C GLU A 350 3.42 -21.57 -5.16
N PHE A 351 3.13 -20.99 -3.99
CA PHE A 351 3.22 -21.69 -2.71
C PHE A 351 1.91 -22.36 -2.33
N LYS A 352 1.90 -23.70 -2.17
CA LYS A 352 0.67 -24.45 -1.84
C LYS A 352 0.88 -25.54 -0.79
N THR A 353 1.98 -25.45 -0.03
CA THR A 353 2.22 -26.43 1.03
C THR A 353 1.20 -26.24 2.15
N ASP A 354 0.89 -27.34 2.83
CA ASP A 354 -0.16 -27.36 3.84
C ASP A 354 0.10 -26.34 4.95
N ASN A 355 -0.98 -25.69 5.38
CA ASN A 355 -1.03 -24.69 6.44
C ASN A 355 -0.21 -23.42 6.21
N ILE A 356 0.29 -23.14 4.99
CA ILE A 356 0.81 -21.80 4.67
C ILE A 356 -0.33 -20.78 4.88
N PRO A 357 -0.13 -19.76 5.72
CA PRO A 357 -1.08 -18.66 5.84
C PRO A 357 -1.08 -17.82 4.57
N TYR A 358 -2.28 -17.48 4.10
CA TYR A 358 -2.49 -16.56 3.00
C TYR A 358 -3.40 -15.40 3.42
N GLU A 359 -3.10 -14.23 2.88
CA GLU A 359 -4.02 -13.09 2.81
C GLU A 359 -4.62 -13.01 1.40
N LEU A 360 -5.94 -13.07 1.30
CA LEU A 360 -6.69 -12.60 0.15
C LEU A 360 -7.06 -11.13 0.42
N LYS A 361 -6.33 -10.21 -0.22
CA LYS A 361 -6.60 -8.77 -0.14
C LYS A 361 -7.54 -8.40 -1.28
N VAL A 362 -8.78 -8.08 -0.94
CA VAL A 362 -9.79 -7.56 -1.89
C VAL A 362 -9.75 -6.04 -1.84
N LYS A 363 -9.40 -5.40 -2.95
CA LYS A 363 -9.20 -3.95 -3.05
C LYS A 363 -10.24 -3.32 -3.97
N LEU A 364 -10.98 -2.34 -3.48
CA LEU A 364 -11.94 -1.56 -4.25
C LEU A 364 -11.26 -0.29 -4.77
N VAL A 365 -11.09 -0.20 -6.09
CA VAL A 365 -10.45 0.94 -6.76
C VAL A 365 -11.51 1.98 -7.11
N GLN A 366 -11.56 3.06 -6.34
CA GLN A 366 -12.52 4.14 -6.52
C GLN A 366 -12.05 5.16 -7.56
N GLU A 367 -13.02 5.84 -8.17
CA GLU A 367 -12.75 6.72 -9.31
C GLU A 367 -11.91 7.95 -8.99
N ASN A 368 -11.83 8.37 -7.73
CA ASN A 368 -10.99 9.46 -7.25
C ASN A 368 -9.54 9.02 -6.97
N GLY A 369 -9.18 7.78 -7.26
CA GLY A 369 -7.83 7.24 -7.07
C GLY A 369 -7.60 6.54 -5.73
N ASN A 370 -8.59 6.51 -4.82
CA ASN A 370 -8.47 5.77 -3.57
C ASN A 370 -8.62 4.26 -3.81
N VAL A 371 -7.83 3.47 -3.07
CA VAL A 371 -7.86 2.01 -3.09
C VAL A 371 -8.11 1.54 -1.66
N ILE A 372 -9.29 0.96 -1.42
CA ILE A 372 -9.72 0.55 -0.09
C ILE A 372 -9.65 -0.98 0.01
N GLU A 373 -8.94 -1.48 1.00
CA GLU A 373 -8.61 -2.90 1.17
C GLU A 373 -9.49 -3.57 2.23
N THR A 374 -9.85 -4.83 1.98
CA THR A 374 -10.40 -5.77 2.96
C THR A 374 -9.62 -7.07 2.86
N ILE A 375 -9.13 -7.58 3.99
CA ILE A 375 -8.28 -8.77 4.05
C ILE A 375 -9.08 -9.97 4.56
N TYR A 376 -8.95 -11.10 3.87
CA TYR A 376 -9.48 -12.39 4.28
C TYR A 376 -8.35 -13.40 4.41
N PHE A 377 -8.39 -14.26 5.41
CA PHE A 377 -7.35 -15.25 5.64
C PHE A 377 -7.78 -16.63 5.15
N TYR A 378 -6.85 -17.35 4.54
CA TYR A 378 -7.04 -18.74 4.15
C TYR A 378 -5.73 -19.53 4.20
N THR A 379 -5.80 -20.84 4.05
CA THR A 379 -4.62 -21.72 4.00
C THR A 379 -4.73 -22.72 2.85
N PHE A 380 -3.69 -23.56 2.67
CA PHE A 380 -3.76 -24.73 1.82
C PHE A 380 -3.80 -26.02 2.64
N LEU A 381 -4.47 -27.05 2.12
CA LEU A 381 -4.47 -28.42 2.63
C LEU A 381 -4.54 -29.40 1.46
N ASN A 382 -3.61 -30.34 1.39
CA ASN A 382 -3.43 -31.27 0.28
C ASN A 382 -3.39 -30.55 -1.08
N GLY A 383 -2.68 -29.41 -1.13
CA GLY A 383 -2.55 -28.58 -2.34
C GLY A 383 -3.82 -27.84 -2.78
N LYS A 384 -4.88 -27.82 -1.96
CA LYS A 384 -6.15 -27.12 -2.23
C LYS A 384 -6.38 -25.99 -1.21
N PRO A 385 -6.93 -24.85 -1.62
CA PRO A 385 -7.21 -23.75 -0.69
C PRO A 385 -8.40 -24.08 0.22
N VAL A 386 -8.28 -23.69 1.51
CA VAL A 386 -9.30 -23.84 2.55
C VAL A 386 -9.87 -22.46 2.87
N LEU A 387 -11.06 -22.16 2.34
CA LEU A 387 -11.66 -20.82 2.32
C LEU A 387 -12.83 -20.74 3.32
N ASN A 388 -12.56 -20.32 4.55
CA ASN A 388 -13.55 -20.31 5.64
C ASN A 388 -13.97 -18.89 6.04
N PHE A 389 -14.15 -18.01 5.06
CA PHE A 389 -14.44 -16.59 5.31
C PHE A 389 -15.68 -16.07 4.55
N SER A 390 -16.41 -16.93 3.86
CA SER A 390 -17.66 -16.55 3.20
C SER A 390 -18.67 -16.01 4.20
N THR A 391 -19.36 -14.93 3.84
CA THR A 391 -20.50 -14.39 4.58
C THR A 391 -21.55 -15.48 4.80
N ARG A 392 -22.11 -15.53 6.01
CA ARG A 392 -23.21 -16.44 6.36
C ARG A 392 -24.52 -15.66 6.41
N ASN A 393 -25.60 -16.30 5.96
CA ASN A 393 -26.94 -15.71 6.03
C ASN A 393 -27.46 -15.81 7.47
N GLU A 394 -27.31 -14.72 8.23
CA GLU A 394 -27.84 -14.67 9.59
C GLU A 394 -29.37 -14.77 9.64
N ILE A 395 -29.86 -15.44 10.69
CA ILE A 395 -31.25 -15.42 11.11
C ILE A 395 -31.62 -13.98 11.44
N SER A 396 -32.72 -13.48 10.87
CA SER A 396 -33.22 -12.15 11.18
C SER A 396 -33.43 -11.97 12.69
N LYS A 397 -32.85 -10.88 13.23
CA LYS A 397 -32.98 -10.46 14.63
C LYS A 397 -34.33 -9.81 14.94
N GLN A 398 -35.25 -9.77 13.97
CA GLN A 398 -36.59 -9.24 14.19
C GLN A 398 -37.30 -10.05 15.30
N GLY A 399 -37.74 -9.34 16.34
CA GLY A 399 -38.40 -9.93 17.50
C GLY A 399 -37.44 -10.54 18.53
N TRP A 400 -36.13 -10.39 18.35
CA TRP A 400 -35.16 -10.74 19.38
C TRP A 400 -35.18 -9.71 20.51
N SER A 401 -34.81 -10.14 21.72
CA SER A 401 -34.65 -9.27 22.89
C SER A 401 -33.54 -9.76 23.81
N VAL A 402 -32.99 -8.85 24.61
CA VAL A 402 -32.06 -9.21 25.68
C VAL A 402 -32.86 -9.70 26.88
N ALA A 403 -32.75 -10.99 27.19
CA ALA A 403 -33.47 -11.61 28.30
C ALA A 403 -32.79 -11.31 29.65
N SER A 404 -31.45 -11.29 29.69
CA SER A 404 -30.67 -10.90 30.87
C SER A 404 -29.20 -10.61 30.50
N PHE A 405 -28.48 -9.96 31.41
CA PHE A 405 -27.04 -9.69 31.32
C PHE A 405 -26.43 -9.55 32.72
N SER A 406 -25.11 -9.73 32.84
CA SER A 406 -24.38 -9.57 34.11
C SER A 406 -24.18 -8.11 34.47
N SER A 407 -23.80 -7.29 33.48
CA SER A 407 -23.60 -5.85 33.62
C SER A 407 -23.61 -5.17 32.24
N GLU A 408 -23.83 -3.86 32.23
CA GLU A 408 -23.69 -3.00 31.07
C GLU A 408 -23.23 -1.61 31.52
N GLU A 409 -22.54 -0.89 30.64
CA GLU A 409 -22.15 0.49 30.89
C GLU A 409 -23.28 1.44 30.49
N THR A 410 -23.72 2.27 31.43
CA THR A 410 -24.88 3.16 31.23
C THR A 410 -24.53 4.64 31.19
N SER A 411 -23.30 5.03 31.57
CA SER A 411 -22.92 6.45 31.71
C SER A 411 -21.52 6.81 31.20
N GLY A 412 -20.62 5.83 31.12
CA GLY A 412 -19.23 6.02 30.68
C GLY A 412 -19.06 6.07 29.16
N GLU A 413 -20.03 5.58 28.39
CA GLU A 413 -19.95 5.49 26.93
C GLU A 413 -20.79 6.58 26.24
N PRO A 414 -20.36 7.10 25.08
CA PRO A 414 -21.19 8.00 24.29
C PRO A 414 -22.42 7.26 23.77
N ALA A 415 -23.62 7.79 24.03
CA ALA A 415 -24.87 7.21 23.57
C ALA A 415 -24.84 6.99 22.03
N PRO A 416 -25.35 5.85 21.53
CA PRO A 416 -26.11 4.82 22.24
C PRO A 416 -25.26 3.68 22.84
N ASN A 417 -23.93 3.78 22.88
CA ASN A 417 -23.04 2.67 23.24
C ASN A 417 -23.12 2.26 24.72
N GLY A 418 -22.65 1.05 25.02
CA GLY A 418 -22.53 0.48 26.36
C GLY A 418 -23.64 -0.52 26.71
N LEU A 419 -24.85 -0.31 26.18
CA LEU A 419 -26.04 -1.11 26.52
C LEU A 419 -26.05 -2.48 25.84
N ALA A 420 -26.59 -3.49 26.54
CA ALA A 420 -26.69 -4.87 26.04
C ALA A 420 -27.59 -5.01 24.80
N VAL A 421 -28.56 -4.11 24.62
CA VAL A 421 -29.44 -4.09 23.44
C VAL A 421 -28.68 -3.89 22.13
N ASN A 422 -27.52 -3.23 22.17
CA ASN A 422 -26.69 -2.98 21.00
C ASN A 422 -26.07 -4.27 20.44
N LEU A 423 -26.06 -5.38 21.20
CA LEU A 423 -25.60 -6.67 20.70
C LEU A 423 -26.42 -7.21 19.53
N ILE A 424 -27.65 -6.70 19.35
CA ILE A 424 -28.64 -7.25 18.41
C ILE A 424 -29.36 -6.14 17.62
N ASP A 425 -28.79 -4.94 17.53
CA ASP A 425 -29.44 -3.79 16.89
C ASP A 425 -29.20 -3.72 15.36
N GLY A 426 -28.33 -4.59 14.84
CA GLY A 426 -27.96 -4.67 13.43
C GLY A 426 -26.92 -3.63 13.01
N ASN A 427 -26.23 -2.98 13.95
CA ASN A 427 -25.29 -1.90 13.70
C ASN A 427 -23.93 -2.19 14.34
N ALA A 428 -22.98 -2.69 13.54
CA ALA A 428 -21.60 -2.95 14.02
C ALA A 428 -20.82 -1.70 14.49
N ALA A 429 -21.36 -0.48 14.33
CA ALA A 429 -20.77 0.73 14.88
C ALA A 429 -21.18 1.01 16.34
N THR A 430 -22.26 0.40 16.82
CA THR A 430 -22.64 0.41 18.24
C THR A 430 -22.07 -0.82 18.94
N TYR A 431 -22.07 -0.82 20.27
CA TYR A 431 -21.55 -1.94 21.05
C TYR A 431 -22.15 -2.00 22.45
N TRP A 432 -22.20 -3.20 23.00
CA TRP A 432 -22.29 -3.42 24.44
C TRP A 432 -20.91 -3.30 25.07
N HIS A 433 -20.87 -2.80 26.31
CA HIS A 433 -19.67 -2.79 27.13
C HIS A 433 -20.05 -3.21 28.56
N SER A 434 -19.32 -4.15 29.16
CA SER A 434 -19.48 -4.49 30.58
C SER A 434 -19.29 -3.24 31.44
N ASN A 435 -20.05 -3.09 32.54
CA ASN A 435 -19.92 -1.90 33.39
C ASN A 435 -18.46 -1.67 33.83
N TRP A 436 -17.88 -0.52 33.43
CA TRP A 436 -16.50 -0.16 33.75
C TRP A 436 -16.43 1.08 34.61
N SER A 437 -17.47 1.91 34.60
CA SER A 437 -17.60 3.08 35.45
C SER A 437 -18.16 2.71 36.83
N GLY A 438 -17.85 3.55 37.83
CA GLY A 438 -18.27 3.33 39.21
C GLY A 438 -17.67 2.05 39.80
N THR A 439 -18.51 1.04 40.06
CA THR A 439 -18.05 -0.29 40.50
C THR A 439 -17.90 -1.20 39.29
N ALA A 440 -16.67 -1.28 38.77
CA ALA A 440 -16.31 -2.14 37.65
C ALA A 440 -16.73 -3.60 37.88
N ALA A 441 -17.43 -4.17 36.89
CA ALA A 441 -17.71 -5.60 36.85
C ALA A 441 -16.43 -6.37 36.49
N ASN A 442 -16.33 -7.62 36.94
CA ASN A 442 -15.23 -8.53 36.60
C ASN A 442 -15.76 -9.77 35.87
N TYR A 443 -14.89 -10.42 35.12
CA TYR A 443 -15.18 -11.71 34.49
C TYR A 443 -15.61 -12.78 35.52
N PRO A 444 -16.47 -13.74 35.10
CA PRO A 444 -17.06 -13.87 33.77
C PRO A 444 -18.20 -12.88 33.53
N HIS A 445 -18.25 -12.32 32.32
CA HIS A 445 -19.39 -11.51 31.86
C HIS A 445 -20.35 -12.38 31.05
N GLN A 446 -21.65 -12.15 31.18
CA GLN A 446 -22.64 -12.94 30.46
C GLN A 446 -23.83 -12.12 29.99
N PHE A 447 -24.47 -12.60 28.93
CA PHE A 447 -25.76 -12.11 28.46
C PHE A 447 -26.56 -13.24 27.82
N VAL A 448 -27.89 -13.11 27.85
CA VAL A 448 -28.85 -14.05 27.30
C VAL A 448 -29.74 -13.31 26.30
N ILE A 449 -29.85 -13.87 25.11
CA ILE A 449 -30.72 -13.36 24.05
C ILE A 449 -31.90 -14.33 23.87
N ASP A 450 -33.11 -13.79 23.84
CA ASP A 450 -34.33 -14.48 23.41
C ASP A 450 -34.56 -14.19 21.93
N MET A 451 -34.61 -15.21 21.07
CA MET A 451 -34.87 -15.04 19.62
C MET A 451 -36.35 -14.86 19.29
N GLY A 452 -37.23 -14.77 20.29
CA GLY A 452 -38.69 -14.61 20.14
C GLY A 452 -39.42 -15.90 19.76
N GLY A 453 -38.69 -16.98 19.47
CA GLY A 453 -39.23 -18.29 19.14
C GLY A 453 -38.12 -19.31 18.92
N SER A 454 -38.47 -20.60 18.86
CA SER A 454 -37.48 -21.64 18.54
C SER A 454 -37.02 -21.51 17.09
N LYS A 455 -35.71 -21.52 16.87
CA LYS A 455 -35.04 -21.43 15.57
C LYS A 455 -34.06 -22.59 15.41
N ILE A 456 -33.77 -22.93 14.15
CA ILE A 456 -32.70 -23.85 13.78
C ILE A 456 -31.50 -23.00 13.36
N ALA A 457 -30.35 -23.23 13.97
CA ALA A 457 -29.08 -22.58 13.62
C ALA A 457 -27.99 -23.62 13.36
N ASN A 458 -27.15 -23.33 12.38
CA ASN A 458 -25.94 -24.04 12.00
C ASN A 458 -24.68 -23.43 12.61
N GLY A 459 -24.73 -22.21 13.13
CA GLY A 459 -23.57 -21.59 13.77
C GLY A 459 -23.85 -20.26 14.46
N LEU A 460 -22.78 -19.72 15.04
CA LEU A 460 -22.72 -18.45 15.76
C LEU A 460 -21.97 -17.41 14.90
N THR A 461 -22.52 -16.19 14.81
CA THR A 461 -21.77 -15.03 14.32
C THR A 461 -21.46 -14.08 15.47
N ILE A 462 -20.25 -13.52 15.50
CA ILE A 462 -19.89 -12.40 16.37
C ILE A 462 -19.20 -11.30 15.59
N THR A 463 -19.37 -10.05 15.99
CA THR A 463 -18.58 -8.91 15.53
C THR A 463 -18.00 -8.18 16.74
N GLN A 464 -16.67 -8.10 16.81
CA GLN A 464 -15.99 -7.34 17.86
C GLN A 464 -16.36 -5.86 17.78
N ARG A 465 -16.26 -5.15 18.91
CA ARG A 465 -16.35 -3.68 18.91
C ARG A 465 -15.36 -3.10 17.90
N SER A 466 -15.81 -2.17 17.06
CA SER A 466 -14.94 -1.45 16.14
C SER A 466 -13.77 -0.78 16.88
N GLY A 467 -12.54 -0.99 16.40
CA GLY A 467 -11.32 -0.52 17.06
C GLY A 467 -10.77 -1.46 18.14
N LEU A 468 -11.40 -2.62 18.36
CA LEU A 468 -10.86 -3.78 19.07
C LEU A 468 -10.46 -3.57 20.55
N GLN A 469 -10.95 -2.51 21.18
CA GLN A 469 -10.76 -2.30 22.61
C GLN A 469 -11.70 -3.22 23.41
N ARG A 470 -11.17 -3.88 24.44
CA ARG A 470 -11.91 -4.85 25.27
C ARG A 470 -12.51 -6.01 24.46
N ALA A 471 -11.89 -6.34 23.33
CA ALA A 471 -12.34 -7.44 22.47
C ALA A 471 -12.34 -8.76 23.24
N ILE A 472 -13.50 -9.44 23.24
CA ILE A 472 -13.66 -10.73 23.92
C ILE A 472 -12.74 -11.75 23.26
N LYS A 473 -12.05 -12.57 24.07
CA LYS A 473 -11.18 -13.64 23.58
C LYS A 473 -11.81 -15.00 23.81
N ASP A 474 -11.87 -15.46 25.06
CA ASP A 474 -12.39 -16.78 25.40
C ASP A 474 -13.87 -16.68 25.82
N ALA A 475 -14.74 -17.46 25.18
CA ALA A 475 -16.17 -17.47 25.48
C ALA A 475 -16.79 -18.87 25.38
N GLU A 476 -17.85 -19.12 26.14
CA GLU A 476 -18.67 -20.33 26.02
C GLU A 476 -20.10 -19.98 25.61
N LEU A 477 -20.62 -20.70 24.61
CA LEU A 477 -22.00 -20.60 24.16
C LEU A 477 -22.84 -21.64 24.88
N PHE A 478 -24.00 -21.23 25.38
CA PHE A 478 -25.05 -22.13 25.84
C PHE A 478 -26.33 -21.88 25.05
N THR A 479 -27.15 -22.92 24.90
CA THR A 479 -28.45 -22.85 24.22
C THR A 479 -29.56 -23.40 25.12
N SER A 480 -30.78 -22.90 24.95
CA SER A 480 -31.95 -23.33 25.73
C SER A 480 -33.26 -23.18 24.94
N LEU A 481 -34.23 -24.04 25.23
CA LEU A 481 -35.60 -23.95 24.70
C LEU A 481 -36.52 -23.10 25.58
N ASP A 482 -36.25 -23.03 26.88
CA ASP A 482 -37.15 -22.45 27.90
C ASP A 482 -36.59 -21.22 28.62
N GLY A 483 -35.31 -20.89 28.40
CA GLY A 483 -34.64 -19.74 29.01
C GLY A 483 -34.23 -19.99 30.47
N VAL A 484 -34.37 -21.23 30.96
CA VAL A 484 -34.03 -21.64 32.33
C VAL A 484 -32.97 -22.74 32.31
N ASN A 485 -33.17 -23.77 31.49
CA ASN A 485 -32.28 -24.91 31.37
C ASN A 485 -31.33 -24.71 30.19
N PHE A 486 -30.09 -24.32 30.48
CA PHE A 486 -29.04 -24.08 29.49
C PHE A 486 -28.09 -25.25 29.35
N ILE A 487 -27.82 -25.65 28.11
CA ILE A 487 -26.87 -26.71 27.75
C ILE A 487 -25.72 -26.08 26.96
N SER A 488 -24.48 -26.45 27.30
CA SER A 488 -23.30 -25.99 26.58
C SER A 488 -23.36 -26.40 25.10
N ALA A 489 -23.06 -25.45 24.22
CA ALA A 489 -22.98 -25.61 22.78
C ALA A 489 -21.55 -25.42 22.25
N GLY A 490 -20.56 -25.35 23.15
CA GLY A 490 -19.14 -25.29 22.81
C GLY A 490 -18.43 -24.05 23.37
N THR A 491 -17.11 -24.17 23.46
CA THR A 491 -16.20 -23.07 23.78
C THR A 491 -15.57 -22.52 22.50
N TYR A 492 -15.34 -21.22 22.46
CA TYR A 492 -14.85 -20.49 21.30
C TYR A 492 -13.75 -19.52 21.70
N VAL A 493 -12.78 -19.35 20.80
CA VAL A 493 -11.79 -18.29 20.87
C VAL A 493 -12.08 -17.32 19.74
N PHE A 494 -12.55 -16.13 20.08
CA PHE A 494 -12.82 -15.08 19.10
C PHE A 494 -11.50 -14.40 18.72
N ALA A 495 -11.27 -14.20 17.43
CA ALA A 495 -10.09 -13.50 16.94
C ALA A 495 -10.15 -12.01 17.31
N ASN A 496 -8.98 -11.38 17.48
CA ASN A 496 -8.88 -9.94 17.68
C ASN A 496 -8.89 -9.20 16.34
N THR A 497 -10.02 -9.25 15.63
CA THR A 497 -10.16 -8.72 14.27
C THR A 497 -11.48 -7.98 14.10
N ASN A 498 -11.48 -6.93 13.27
CA ASN A 498 -12.70 -6.23 12.88
C ASN A 498 -13.53 -7.10 11.91
N GLY A 499 -14.83 -6.83 11.84
CA GLY A 499 -15.76 -7.57 10.99
C GLY A 499 -16.34 -8.83 11.64
N ALA A 500 -17.26 -9.47 10.92
CA ALA A 500 -17.96 -10.66 11.39
C ALA A 500 -17.03 -11.88 11.40
N GLN A 501 -17.18 -12.71 12.44
CA GLN A 501 -16.53 -14.00 12.58
C GLN A 501 -17.59 -15.08 12.70
N TYR A 502 -17.40 -16.21 12.02
CA TYR A 502 -18.37 -17.28 11.92
C TYR A 502 -17.83 -18.56 12.56
N PHE A 503 -18.65 -19.17 13.42
CA PHE A 503 -18.33 -20.41 14.11
C PHE A 503 -19.38 -21.47 13.80
N ASP A 504 -19.05 -22.41 12.91
CA ASP A 504 -19.95 -23.48 12.51
C ASP A 504 -20.13 -24.48 13.66
N PHE A 505 -21.37 -24.93 13.88
CA PHE A 505 -21.67 -26.07 14.75
C PHE A 505 -21.38 -27.38 14.03
N SER A 506 -21.04 -28.42 14.79
CA SER A 506 -20.88 -29.77 14.25
C SER A 506 -22.16 -30.38 13.68
N ALA A 507 -23.32 -29.88 14.13
CA ALA A 507 -24.64 -30.20 13.60
C ALA A 507 -25.61 -29.05 13.92
N SER A 508 -26.64 -28.87 13.09
CA SER A 508 -27.69 -27.89 13.34
C SER A 508 -28.34 -28.11 14.72
N LYS A 509 -28.57 -27.01 15.44
CA LYS A 509 -29.18 -27.01 16.78
C LYS A 509 -30.52 -26.27 16.73
N THR A 510 -31.49 -26.74 17.51
CA THR A 510 -32.80 -26.08 17.68
C THR A 510 -32.90 -25.50 19.09
N PHE A 511 -33.08 -24.18 19.20
CA PHE A 511 -33.17 -23.48 20.50
C PHE A 511 -33.91 -22.15 20.34
N ARG A 512 -34.35 -21.55 21.44
CA ARG A 512 -34.97 -20.20 21.47
C ARG A 512 -34.06 -19.17 22.11
N TYR A 513 -33.35 -19.58 23.15
CA TYR A 513 -32.43 -18.73 23.91
C TYR A 513 -31.00 -19.17 23.67
N PHE A 514 -30.11 -18.20 23.61
CA PHE A 514 -28.68 -18.48 23.74
C PHE A 514 -28.04 -17.55 24.77
N LYS A 515 -27.01 -18.05 25.42
CA LYS A 515 -26.23 -17.35 26.43
C LYS A 515 -24.76 -17.39 26.05
N ILE A 516 -24.11 -16.23 26.10
CA ILE A 516 -22.65 -16.16 26.05
C ILE A 516 -22.13 -15.96 27.47
N VAL A 517 -21.07 -16.68 27.80
CA VAL A 517 -20.25 -16.46 29.00
C VAL A 517 -18.84 -16.13 28.51
N ALA A 518 -18.49 -14.84 28.49
CA ALA A 518 -17.16 -14.37 28.17
C ALA A 518 -16.27 -14.53 29.41
N SER A 519 -15.03 -14.98 29.22
CA SER A 519 -14.09 -15.31 30.30
C SER A 519 -12.84 -14.43 30.30
N THR A 520 -12.40 -13.92 29.14
CA THR A 520 -11.19 -13.11 28.99
C THR A 520 -11.33 -12.11 27.83
N SER A 521 -10.49 -11.07 27.83
CA SER A 521 -10.27 -10.17 26.69
C SER A 521 -8.86 -10.31 26.11
N TRP A 522 -8.67 -9.80 24.89
CA TRP A 522 -7.35 -9.76 24.25
C TRP A 522 -6.35 -8.79 24.88
N ASP A 523 -6.85 -7.74 25.54
CA ASP A 523 -6.02 -6.73 26.21
C ASP A 523 -5.74 -7.04 27.69
N GLY A 524 -6.28 -8.14 28.22
CA GLY A 524 -6.03 -8.61 29.59
C GLY A 524 -6.74 -7.81 30.69
N GLU A 525 -7.58 -6.84 30.31
CA GLU A 525 -8.38 -6.03 31.23
C GLU A 525 -9.63 -6.79 31.72
N PRO A 526 -10.24 -6.41 32.87
CA PRO A 526 -11.39 -7.12 33.42
C PRO A 526 -12.71 -6.85 32.68
N PHE A 527 -12.68 -6.16 31.53
CA PHE A 527 -13.86 -5.71 30.80
C PHE A 527 -14.07 -6.46 29.50
N ALA A 528 -15.31 -6.47 29.01
CA ALA A 528 -15.70 -7.03 27.73
C ALA A 528 -16.50 -6.01 26.92
N ALA A 529 -16.25 -5.93 25.61
CA ALA A 529 -17.09 -5.21 24.67
C ALA A 529 -17.33 -6.06 23.42
N LEU A 530 -18.55 -5.97 22.87
CA LEU A 530 -18.94 -6.68 21.66
C LEU A 530 -19.90 -5.81 20.85
N GLY A 531 -19.68 -5.74 19.54
CA GLY A 531 -20.50 -4.97 18.62
C GLY A 531 -21.82 -5.67 18.34
N GLU A 532 -21.75 -6.86 17.74
CA GLU A 532 -22.92 -7.63 17.32
C GLU A 532 -22.78 -9.12 17.63
N ILE A 533 -23.90 -9.80 17.86
CA ILE A 533 -24.00 -11.25 17.94
C ILE A 533 -25.20 -11.76 17.14
N GLY A 534 -25.03 -12.89 16.47
CA GLY A 534 -26.04 -13.48 15.60
C GLY A 534 -25.95 -15.00 15.51
N MET A 535 -26.87 -15.60 14.77
CA MET A 535 -26.93 -17.03 14.47
C MET A 535 -27.22 -17.21 12.98
N TYR A 536 -26.73 -18.26 12.34
CA TYR A 536 -26.99 -18.59 10.92
C TYR A 536 -27.23 -20.08 10.73
#